data_AF-A0A1I5GT31-F1
#
_entry.id   AF-A0A1I5GT31-F1
#
_cell.length_a   1.000
_cell.length_b   1.000
_cell.length_c   1.000
_cell.angle_alpha   90.00
_cell.angle_beta   90.00
_cell.angle_gamma   90.00
#
_symmetry.space_group_name_H-M   'P 1'
#
loop_
_entity.id
_entity.type
_entity.pdbx_description
1 polymer ?
#
loop_
_entity_poly.entity_id
_entity_poly.type
_entity_poly.pdbx_seq_one_letter_code
_entity_poly.pdbx_strand_id
1 'polypeptide(L)'
;MNKVEIIFKEKAITRYGITLYSKEDTLDFILKCKDYGIIILGIDAFFISDIATEPSLENSIDYSTNMSNGDIYEKALEFISKRNEDLYFEIVCE
;
A
#
# COMPACT_ATOMS: atom_id res chain seq x y z
N MET A 1 13.14 2.25 6.80
CA MET A 1 11.83 2.78 7.22
C MET A 1 11.81 4.29 7.04
N ASN A 2 10.98 4.78 6.14
CA ASN A 2 10.71 6.20 5.94
C ASN A 2 9.80 6.74 7.07
N LYS A 3 9.55 8.06 7.05
CA LYS A 3 8.77 8.74 8.10
C LYS A 3 7.32 8.24 8.17
N VAL A 4 6.71 7.91 7.03
CA VAL A 4 5.32 7.45 6.97
C VAL A 4 5.22 6.04 7.53
N GLU A 5 6.14 5.13 7.18
CA GLU A 5 6.18 3.78 7.75
C GLU A 5 6.31 3.80 9.29
N ILE A 6 7.02 4.77 9.86
CA ILE A 6 7.09 4.94 11.32
C ILE A 6 5.74 5.36 11.90
N ILE A 7 5.03 6.30 11.27
CA ILE A 7 3.72 6.80 11.74
C ILE A 7 2.67 5.68 11.73
N PHE A 8 2.71 4.81 10.72
CA PHE A 8 1.71 3.77 10.52
C PHE A 8 2.06 2.43 11.15
N LYS A 9 3.22 2.32 11.80
CA LYS A 9 3.71 1.06 12.37
C LYS A 9 2.70 0.34 13.27
N GLU A 10 2.00 1.07 14.12
CA GLU A 10 1.01 0.51 15.07
C GLU A 10 -0.35 0.19 14.43
N LYS A 11 -0.59 0.66 13.19
CA LYS A 11 -1.81 0.36 12.41
C LYS A 11 -1.66 -0.89 11.55
N ALA A 12 -0.43 -1.36 11.35
CA ALA A 12 -0.14 -2.48 10.49
C ALA A 12 -0.32 -3.81 11.22
N ILE A 13 -0.64 -4.86 10.47
CA ILE A 13 -0.41 -6.24 10.90
C ILE A 13 0.87 -6.74 10.23
N THR A 14 1.67 -7.51 10.97
CA THR A 14 2.87 -8.15 10.43
C THR A 14 2.63 -9.63 10.25
N ARG A 15 2.74 -10.13 9.01
CA ARG A 15 2.63 -11.55 8.67
C ARG A 15 3.84 -11.96 7.84
N TYR A 16 4.59 -12.96 8.33
CA TYR A 16 5.78 -13.47 7.63
C TYR A 16 6.81 -12.41 7.23
N GLY A 17 6.93 -11.33 8.02
CA GLY A 17 7.83 -10.21 7.75
C GLY A 17 7.27 -9.13 6.82
N ILE A 18 6.07 -9.32 6.29
CA ILE A 18 5.36 -8.34 5.46
C ILE A 18 4.51 -7.45 6.36
N THR A 19 4.59 -6.14 6.13
CA THR A 19 3.80 -5.13 6.85
C THR A 19 2.58 -4.78 6.03
N LEU A 20 1.41 -5.15 6.54
CA LEU A 20 0.15 -5.13 5.80
C LEU A 20 -0.83 -4.16 6.47
N TYR A 21 -1.46 -3.33 5.66
CA TYR A 21 -2.42 -2.31 6.10
C TYR A 21 -3.82 -2.64 5.58
N SER A 22 -4.84 -2.24 6.35
CA SER A 22 -6.22 -2.24 5.86
C SER A 22 -6.35 -1.29 4.66
N LYS A 23 -7.44 -1.40 3.90
CA LYS A 23 -7.74 -0.44 2.83
C LYS A 23 -7.78 1.01 3.33
N GLU A 24 -8.47 1.28 4.44
CA GLU A 24 -8.56 2.62 5.03
C GLU A 24 -7.18 3.16 5.42
N ASP A 25 -6.37 2.36 6.12
CA ASP A 25 -5.03 2.76 6.52
C ASP A 25 -4.10 2.95 5.31
N THR A 26 -4.30 2.17 4.25
CA THR A 26 -3.55 2.31 2.98
C THR A 26 -3.85 3.66 2.32
N LEU A 27 -5.11 4.08 2.27
CA LEU A 27 -5.50 5.39 1.73
C LEU A 27 -4.87 6.53 2.56
N ASP A 28 -4.93 6.44 3.88
CA ASP A 28 -4.29 7.39 4.78
C ASP A 28 -2.76 7.44 4.60
N PHE A 29 -2.14 6.26 4.41
CA PHE A 29 -0.71 6.15 4.18
C PHE A 29 -0.31 6.85 2.88
N ILE A 30 -1.06 6.63 1.79
CA ILE A 30 -0.80 7.29 0.49
C ILE A 30 -0.90 8.82 0.62
N LEU A 31 -1.91 9.33 1.34
CA LEU A 31 -2.04 10.77 1.60
C LEU A 31 -0.83 11.30 2.39
N LYS A 32 -0.34 10.55 3.37
CA LYS A 32 0.85 10.94 4.13
C LYS A 32 2.12 10.88 3.28
N CYS A 33 2.25 9.92 2.38
CA CYS A 33 3.33 9.93 1.40
C CYS A 33 3.30 11.20 0.55
N LYS A 34 2.11 11.64 0.11
CA LYS A 34 1.95 12.93 -0.60
C LYS A 34 2.40 14.12 0.25
N ASP A 35 1.96 14.20 1.50
CA ASP A 35 2.34 15.28 2.44
C ASP A 35 3.86 15.36 2.66
N TYR A 36 4.54 14.21 2.74
CA TYR A 36 5.98 14.12 3.02
C TYR A 36 6.86 13.99 1.77
N GLY A 37 6.28 13.96 0.57
CA GLY A 37 7.00 13.76 -0.69
C GLY A 37 7.69 12.40 -0.80
N ILE A 38 7.12 11.34 -0.22
CA ILE A 38 7.66 9.97 -0.28
C ILE A 38 7.15 9.29 -1.55
N ILE A 39 8.07 8.81 -2.38
CA ILE A 39 7.73 8.15 -3.65
C ILE A 39 7.24 6.73 -3.39
N ILE A 40 6.06 6.40 -3.92
CA ILE A 40 5.49 5.05 -3.91
C ILE A 40 5.97 4.31 -5.16
N LEU A 41 6.64 3.18 -4.95
CA LEU A 41 7.17 2.31 -6.00
C LEU A 41 6.17 1.22 -6.41
N GLY A 42 5.31 0.80 -5.50
CA GLY A 42 4.31 -0.23 -5.77
C GLY A 42 3.39 -0.44 -4.57
N ILE A 43 2.26 -1.12 -4.83
CA ILE A 43 1.33 -1.55 -3.80
C ILE A 43 0.95 -3.00 -4.09
N ASP A 44 1.27 -3.89 -3.16
CA ASP A 44 0.98 -5.31 -3.27
C ASP A 44 -0.23 -5.68 -2.40
N ALA A 45 -1.20 -6.37 -3.00
CA ALA A 45 -2.44 -6.75 -2.32
C ALA A 45 -2.43 -8.22 -1.90
N PHE A 46 -3.07 -8.50 -0.77
CA PHE A 46 -3.12 -9.83 -0.18
C PHE A 46 -4.51 -10.11 0.40
N PHE A 47 -4.97 -11.35 0.24
CA PHE A 47 -6.04 -11.91 1.06
C PHE A 47 -5.41 -12.54 2.32
N ILE A 48 -5.99 -12.23 3.47
CA ILE A 48 -5.53 -12.75 4.76
C ILE A 48 -6.63 -13.57 5.41
N SER A 49 -6.28 -14.78 5.81
CA SER A 49 -7.09 -15.63 6.67
C SER A 49 -6.29 -16.04 7.91
N ASP A 50 -6.91 -16.79 8.81
CA ASP A 50 -6.23 -17.29 10.02
C ASP A 50 -5.01 -18.17 9.70
N ILE A 51 -5.02 -18.84 8.54
CA ILE A 51 -4.03 -19.86 8.18
C ILE A 51 -3.12 -19.46 7.02
N ALA A 52 -3.50 -18.46 6.23
CA ALA A 52 -2.80 -18.11 4.99
C ALA A 52 -2.76 -16.61 4.72
N THR A 53 -1.72 -16.22 3.98
CA THR A 53 -1.56 -14.90 3.36
C THR A 53 -1.31 -15.15 1.89
N GLU A 54 -2.26 -14.76 1.03
CA GLU A 54 -2.25 -15.09 -0.39
C GLU A 54 -2.11 -13.81 -1.23
N PRO A 55 -1.07 -13.70 -2.08
CA PRO A 55 -0.90 -12.52 -2.93
C PRO A 55 -1.97 -12.45 -4.01
N SER A 56 -2.43 -11.25 -4.32
CA SER A 56 -3.44 -10.99 -5.34
C SER A 56 -2.89 -10.06 -6.43
N LEU A 57 -2.28 -10.64 -7.45
CA LEU A 57 -1.63 -9.89 -8.54
C LEU A 57 -2.58 -8.93 -9.28
N GLU A 58 -3.86 -9.31 -9.43
CA GLU A 58 -4.89 -8.48 -10.05
C GLU A 58 -5.26 -7.23 -9.21
N ASN A 59 -4.96 -7.27 -7.91
CA ASN A 59 -5.17 -6.18 -6.97
C ASN A 59 -3.86 -5.48 -6.59
N SER A 60 -2.72 -5.89 -7.16
CA SER A 60 -1.42 -5.22 -7.01
C SER A 60 -1.13 -4.25 -8.17
N ILE A 61 -0.23 -3.29 -7.94
CA ILE A 61 0.24 -2.36 -8.97
C ILE A 61 1.69 -1.96 -8.76
N ASP A 62 2.46 -1.97 -9.85
CA ASP A 62 3.87 -1.57 -9.88
C ASP A 62 4.04 -0.22 -10.60
N TYR A 63 4.71 0.71 -9.93
CA TYR A 63 5.03 2.06 -10.44
C TYR A 63 6.53 2.23 -10.74
N SER A 64 7.36 1.24 -10.43
CA SER A 64 8.83 1.34 -10.52
C SER A 64 9.35 1.71 -11.92
N THR A 65 8.59 1.37 -12.97
CA THR A 65 8.96 1.63 -14.38
C THR A 65 8.29 2.87 -14.99
N ASN A 66 7.35 3.51 -14.28
CA ASN A 66 6.43 4.53 -14.84
C ASN A 66 6.37 5.84 -14.05
N MET A 67 7.50 6.30 -13.51
CA MET A 67 7.55 7.54 -12.72
C MET A 67 7.23 8.84 -13.48
N SER A 68 7.06 8.79 -14.81
CA SER A 68 7.00 9.98 -15.66
C SER A 68 5.58 10.46 -16.07
N ASN A 69 4.50 9.74 -15.75
CA ASN A 69 3.20 9.95 -16.42
C ASN A 69 1.99 10.31 -15.53
N GLY A 70 2.17 11.03 -14.41
CA GLY A 70 1.07 11.66 -13.65
C GLY A 70 1.25 11.64 -12.14
N ASP A 71 0.30 12.22 -11.38
CA ASP A 71 0.30 12.18 -9.90
C ASP A 71 0.09 10.72 -9.43
N ILE A 72 1.18 10.06 -9.04
CA ILE A 72 1.19 8.67 -8.54
C ILE A 72 0.25 8.53 -7.33
N TYR A 73 0.16 9.57 -6.49
CA TYR A 73 -0.69 9.54 -5.30
C TYR A 73 -2.16 9.47 -5.70
N GLU A 74 -2.60 10.28 -6.66
CA GLU A 74 -3.98 10.24 -7.16
C GLU A 74 -4.32 8.89 -7.81
N LYS A 75 -3.40 8.34 -8.60
CA LYS A 75 -3.57 7.01 -9.20
C LYS A 75 -3.64 5.91 -8.14
N ALA A 76 -2.79 5.96 -7.13
CA ALA A 76 -2.79 5.00 -6.03
C ALA A 76 -4.08 5.09 -5.21
N LEU A 77 -4.56 6.30 -4.90
CA LEU A 77 -5.83 6.51 -4.21
C LEU A 77 -7.01 5.97 -5.03
N GLU A 78 -7.09 6.30 -6.32
CA GLU A 78 -8.13 5.77 -7.21
C GLU A 78 -8.07 4.25 -7.30
N PHE A 79 -6.86 3.70 -7.45
CA PHE A 79 -6.63 2.26 -7.49
C PHE A 79 -7.16 1.60 -6.22
N ILE A 80 -6.73 2.01 -5.03
CA ILE A 80 -7.12 1.38 -3.76
C ILE A 80 -8.59 1.61 -3.43
N SER A 81 -9.17 2.78 -3.73
CA SER A 81 -10.57 3.09 -3.42
C SER A 81 -11.57 2.09 -4.02
N LYS A 82 -11.22 1.50 -5.18
CA LYS A 82 -12.06 0.54 -5.91
C LYS A 82 -11.84 -0.92 -5.49
N ARG A 83 -10.99 -1.20 -4.50
CA ARG A 83 -10.68 -2.56 -4.03
C ARG A 83 -11.59 -2.93 -2.88
N ASN A 84 -11.77 -4.24 -2.68
CA ASN A 84 -12.62 -4.74 -1.62
C ASN A 84 -11.97 -4.52 -0.23
N GLU A 85 -12.79 -4.42 0.80
CA GLU A 85 -12.38 -4.13 2.18
C GLU A 85 -11.69 -5.31 2.87
N ASP A 86 -11.80 -6.51 2.30
CA ASP A 86 -11.17 -7.76 2.76
C ASP A 86 -9.71 -7.92 2.30
N LEU A 87 -9.23 -7.00 1.45
CA LEU A 87 -7.84 -6.95 1.03
C LEU A 87 -6.99 -6.14 2.00
N TYR A 88 -5.75 -6.60 2.16
CA TYR A 88 -4.70 -5.90 2.86
C TYR A 88 -3.54 -5.58 1.92
N PHE A 89 -2.81 -4.52 2.21
CA PHE A 89 -1.83 -3.98 1.28
C PHE A 89 -0.47 -3.77 1.92
N GLU A 90 0.58 -4.13 1.19
CA GLU A 90 1.95 -3.66 1.41
C GLU A 90 2.21 -2.47 0.49
N ILE A 91 2.80 -1.40 1.02
CA ILE A 91 3.17 -0.22 0.23
C ILE A 91 4.69 -0.15 0.16
N VAL A 92 5.23 -0.29 -1.05
CA VAL A 92 6.67 -0.21 -1.30
C VAL A 92 7.02 1.24 -1.63
N CYS A 93 7.94 1.82 -0.88
CA CYS A 93 8.42 3.20 -1.04
C CYS A 93 9.93 3.24 -1.34
N GLU A 94 10.42 4.36 -1.86
CA GLU A 94 11.87 4.66 -1.97
C GLU A 94 12.52 5.01 -0.61
#